data_AF-A0A6U7MFS3-F1
#
_entry.id   AF-A0A6U7MFS3-F1
#
_cell.length_a   1.000
_cell.length_b   1.000
_cell.length_c   1.000
_cell.angle_alpha   90.00
_cell.angle_beta   90.00
_cell.angle_gamma   90.00
#
_symmetry.space_group_name_H-M   'P 1'
#
loop_
_entity.id
_entity.type
_entity.pdbx_description
1 polymer ?
#
loop_
_entity_poly.entity_id
_entity_poly.type
_entity_poly.pdbx_seq_one_letter_code
_entity_poly.pdbx_strand_id
1 'polypeptide(L)'
;MWVLCISCIVMVMPTHEEGEVAAGKAEHAPLQGDAVGEDGKTTVQADKMLSSPSPTGGRWLMLDALRVACLVCIVIEHQPNGGDAYSAHDTFFTTQWVLPVLLLTSGIAFMQSSSPMWKYLSRLTAVFVVGFLCNMFADVIARPGWYKDIGNTVFQMFYVVAIAGLAILVYPLRAMLRTSHLPDGGDSLLICGASDRLVAAAVYLTLWGLSLLLYLSGLDLRGFVMMVMKSADRGSWASYIADIITFLPYMAAHILGVPAFISLHFILRKKPTPRLTWLIFAYIYVPPVAFPMSFAGVPHLGMLYLLGLLHQSVNLVFWPSLKKCLQSYWLLCLLPLLFLYMPDLLGRCDLYPAVTIWERFRWYAVEAALMSFVLGRILVATDPYVILGHLGWWALFAYVTHVMFARLLPSPGGAIVEFLFIPIFVYYPHALSLVQDEKGGFQWPWRKAPGVADSKPPADAYGTFAGVKA
;
A
#
# COMPACT_ATOMS: atom_id res chain seq x y z
N MET A 1 13.50 -9.44 17.17
CA MET A 1 13.49 -8.81 15.83
C MET A 1 12.07 -8.53 15.33
N TRP A 2 11.14 -9.50 15.38
CA TRP A 2 9.68 -9.27 15.17
C TRP A 2 9.13 -8.14 16.04
N VAL A 3 9.52 -8.15 17.33
CA VAL A 3 9.25 -7.07 18.29
C VAL A 3 9.83 -5.74 17.83
N LEU A 4 10.98 -5.68 17.14
CA LEU A 4 11.58 -4.41 16.68
C LEU A 4 10.82 -3.83 15.48
N CYS A 5 10.43 -4.64 14.49
CA CYS A 5 9.62 -4.17 13.36
C CYS A 5 8.24 -3.67 13.81
N ILE A 6 7.60 -4.39 14.74
CA ILE A 6 6.35 -3.95 15.36
C ILE A 6 6.59 -2.77 16.31
N SER A 7 7.70 -2.72 17.05
CA SER A 7 8.04 -1.59 17.93
C SER A 7 8.31 -0.31 17.14
N CYS A 8 8.88 -0.38 15.93
CA CYS A 8 8.98 0.79 15.04
C CYS A 8 7.61 1.30 14.59
N ILE A 9 6.60 0.42 14.52
CA ILE A 9 5.19 0.78 14.23
C ILE A 9 4.47 1.26 15.51
N VAL A 10 4.84 0.73 16.70
CA VAL A 10 4.19 0.99 18.00
C VAL A 10 4.76 2.19 18.75
N MET A 11 6.04 2.52 18.61
CA MET A 11 6.68 3.71 19.25
C MET A 11 6.13 5.06 18.74
N VAL A 12 5.17 5.01 17.81
CA VAL A 12 4.57 6.16 17.14
C VAL A 12 3.09 6.35 17.55
N MET A 13 2.61 5.54 18.51
CA MET A 13 1.26 5.68 19.04
C MET A 13 1.23 6.70 20.19
N PRO A 14 0.37 7.73 20.13
CA PRO A 14 0.13 8.57 21.28
C PRO A 14 -0.58 7.73 22.34
N THR A 15 -0.13 7.84 23.59
CA THR A 15 -1.03 7.61 24.72
C THR A 15 -2.20 8.56 24.53
N HIS A 16 -3.43 8.03 24.54
CA HIS A 16 -4.65 8.79 24.40
C HIS A 16 -4.69 9.83 25.55
N GLU A 17 -4.15 11.02 25.34
CA GLU A 17 -4.55 12.18 26.13
C GLU A 17 -5.97 12.49 25.67
N GLU A 18 -6.92 12.14 26.53
CA GLU A 18 -8.27 12.66 26.43
C GLU A 18 -8.15 14.18 26.42
N GLY A 19 -8.17 14.76 25.22
CA GLY A 19 -8.48 16.16 25.05
C GLY A 19 -9.86 16.34 25.67
N GLU A 20 -9.87 16.84 26.91
CA GLU A 20 -11.01 17.49 27.53
C GLU A 20 -11.56 18.47 26.49
N VAL A 21 -12.59 18.02 25.78
CA VAL A 21 -13.49 18.92 25.08
C VAL A 21 -14.07 19.75 26.21
N ALA A 22 -13.54 20.96 26.36
CA ALA A 22 -14.05 21.96 27.28
C ALA A 22 -15.57 22.03 27.11
N ALA A 23 -16.26 21.37 28.03
CA ALA A 23 -17.70 21.45 28.19
C ALA A 23 -17.97 22.89 28.64
N GLY A 24 -18.17 23.77 27.66
CA GLY A 24 -18.74 25.08 27.88
C GLY A 24 -20.03 24.90 28.67
N LYS A 25 -20.03 25.43 29.90
CA LYS A 25 -21.15 25.49 30.83
C LYS A 25 -22.46 25.78 30.08
N ALA A 26 -23.31 24.77 29.95
CA ALA A 26 -24.72 24.98 29.70
C ALA A 26 -25.36 25.40 31.03
N GLU A 27 -25.73 26.67 31.12
CA GLU A 27 -26.58 27.21 32.19
C GLU A 27 -27.89 26.42 32.26
N HIS A 28 -28.21 25.96 33.47
CA HIS A 28 -29.48 25.34 33.82
C HIS A 28 -30.63 26.34 33.65
N ALA A 29 -31.46 26.14 32.63
CA ALA A 29 -32.82 26.67 32.58
C ALA A 29 -33.80 25.64 33.17
N PRO A 30 -34.80 26.05 33.97
CA PRO A 30 -35.67 25.13 34.69
C PRO A 30 -36.70 24.47 33.76
N LEU A 31 -36.97 23.21 34.08
CA LEU A 31 -37.98 22.33 33.50
C LEU A 31 -39.37 22.97 33.53
N GLN A 32 -40.00 23.11 32.36
CA GLN A 32 -41.45 23.28 32.26
C GLN A 32 -41.95 22.81 30.89
N GLY A 33 -42.96 21.94 30.93
CA GLY A 33 -43.94 21.82 29.85
C GLY A 33 -43.92 20.50 29.09
N ASP A 34 -44.86 19.64 29.45
CA ASP A 34 -45.35 18.49 28.69
C ASP A 34 -45.53 18.80 27.19
N ALA A 35 -44.91 17.98 26.33
CA ALA A 35 -45.35 17.82 24.95
C ALA A 35 -44.90 16.47 24.38
N VAL A 36 -45.89 15.61 24.13
CA VAL A 36 -45.81 14.44 23.26
C VAL A 36 -45.41 14.91 21.85
N GLY A 37 -44.24 14.51 21.34
CA GLY A 37 -43.75 14.99 20.04
C GLY A 37 -42.65 14.13 19.40
N GLU A 38 -43.00 13.49 18.29
CA GLU A 38 -42.15 12.99 17.18
C GLU A 38 -40.87 12.19 17.52
N ASP A 39 -41.04 10.88 17.75
CA ASP A 39 -39.98 9.86 17.86
C ASP A 39 -39.21 9.55 16.54
N GLY A 40 -39.08 10.51 15.61
CA GLY A 40 -38.57 10.26 14.25
C GLY A 40 -37.15 10.78 13.93
N LYS A 41 -36.53 11.59 14.80
CA LYS A 41 -35.32 12.38 14.42
C LYS A 41 -33.98 11.88 14.95
N THR A 42 -33.94 11.00 15.95
CA THR A 42 -32.68 10.54 16.58
C THR A 42 -31.93 9.48 15.77
N THR A 43 -32.61 8.67 14.96
CA THR A 43 -31.97 7.66 14.08
C THR A 43 -31.27 8.28 12.87
N VAL A 44 -31.72 9.43 12.37
CA VAL A 44 -31.15 10.08 11.18
C VAL A 44 -29.78 10.73 11.46
N GLN A 45 -29.50 11.08 12.71
CA GLN A 45 -28.26 11.78 13.07
C GLN A 45 -27.07 10.82 13.28
N ALA A 46 -27.32 9.60 13.76
CA ALA A 46 -26.29 8.55 13.89
C ALA A 46 -25.78 8.08 12.51
N ASP A 47 -26.66 7.97 11.51
CA ASP A 47 -26.27 7.63 10.12
C ASP A 47 -25.45 8.76 9.45
N LYS A 48 -25.68 10.02 9.83
CA LYS A 48 -24.95 11.17 9.28
C LYS A 48 -23.54 11.31 9.85
N MET A 49 -23.30 10.88 11.09
CA MET A 49 -21.96 10.83 11.70
C MET A 49 -21.14 9.61 11.25
N LEU A 50 -21.78 8.49 10.88
CA LEU A 50 -21.10 7.29 10.40
C LEU A 50 -20.75 7.34 8.90
N SER A 51 -21.27 8.30 8.16
CA SER A 51 -21.16 8.38 6.69
C SER A 51 -20.29 9.53 6.18
N SER A 52 -19.69 10.38 7.02
CA SER A 52 -18.80 11.42 6.50
C SER A 52 -17.54 10.76 5.91
N PRO A 53 -17.32 10.81 4.58
CA PRO A 53 -16.06 10.38 4.00
C PRO A 53 -14.93 11.13 4.72
N SER A 54 -13.85 10.41 5.04
CA SER A 54 -12.75 10.95 5.86
C SER A 54 -12.35 12.34 5.35
N PRO A 55 -12.09 13.32 6.24
CA PRO A 55 -11.82 14.70 5.88
C PRO A 55 -10.89 14.75 4.67
N THR A 56 -11.44 15.29 3.60
CA THR A 56 -10.80 15.52 2.31
C THR A 56 -9.38 16.04 2.50
N GLY A 57 -8.39 15.23 2.15
CA GLY A 57 -7.04 15.71 1.80
C GLY A 57 -5.90 15.52 2.80
N GLY A 58 -6.13 14.95 3.99
CA GLY A 58 -5.04 14.68 4.94
C GLY A 58 -4.06 13.61 4.42
N ARG A 59 -2.75 13.84 4.59
CA ARG A 59 -1.71 12.84 4.34
C ARG A 59 -1.88 11.66 5.31
N TRP A 60 -1.90 10.42 4.80
CA TRP A 60 -2.02 9.24 5.66
C TRP A 60 -0.65 8.82 6.17
N LEU A 61 -0.24 9.37 7.32
CA LEU A 61 1.05 9.07 7.95
C LEU A 61 1.27 7.55 8.12
N MET A 62 0.23 6.79 8.48
CA MET A 62 0.33 5.32 8.58
C MET A 62 0.85 4.67 7.29
N LEU A 63 0.42 5.12 6.11
CA LEU A 63 0.88 4.53 4.85
C LEU A 63 2.37 4.77 4.62
N ASP A 64 2.86 5.94 5.03
CA ASP A 64 4.28 6.26 4.92
C ASP A 64 5.10 5.43 5.91
N ALA A 65 4.62 5.23 7.14
CA ALA A 65 5.24 4.35 8.12
C ALA A 65 5.33 2.91 7.62
N LEU A 66 4.23 2.39 7.07
CA LEU A 66 4.20 1.05 6.49
C LEU A 66 5.16 0.89 5.31
N ARG A 67 5.26 1.89 4.43
CA ARG A 67 6.23 1.88 3.33
C ARG A 67 7.66 1.90 3.83
N VAL A 68 7.99 2.78 4.79
CA VAL A 68 9.32 2.82 5.41
C VAL A 68 9.65 1.45 6.02
N ALA A 69 8.73 0.84 6.77
CA ALA A 69 8.92 -0.49 7.34
C ALA A 69 9.14 -1.57 6.28
N CYS A 70 8.33 -1.57 5.21
CA CYS A 70 8.50 -2.46 4.06
C CYS A 70 9.90 -2.31 3.44
N LEU A 71 10.39 -1.07 3.30
CA LEU A 71 11.70 -0.80 2.72
C LEU A 71 12.85 -1.23 3.63
N VAL A 72 12.72 -1.07 4.95
CA VAL A 72 13.67 -1.64 5.92
C VAL A 72 13.79 -3.16 5.73
N CYS A 73 12.65 -3.85 5.61
CA CYS A 73 12.62 -5.29 5.37
C CYS A 73 13.30 -5.66 4.04
N ILE A 74 13.02 -4.94 2.95
CA ILE A 74 13.64 -5.16 1.63
C ILE A 74 15.16 -4.97 1.68
N VAL A 75 15.66 -3.92 2.34
CA VAL A 75 17.10 -3.65 2.48
C VAL A 75 17.82 -4.81 3.17
N ILE A 76 17.20 -5.36 4.22
CA ILE A 76 17.74 -6.50 4.97
C ILE A 76 17.67 -7.78 4.14
N GLU A 77 16.55 -8.00 3.44
CA GLU A 77 16.30 -9.16 2.59
C GLU A 77 17.33 -9.28 1.47
N HIS A 78 17.64 -8.18 0.77
CA HIS A 78 18.48 -8.21 -0.43
C HIS A 78 19.99 -8.21 -0.12
N GLN A 79 20.38 -8.34 1.16
CA GLN A 79 21.79 -8.55 1.48
C GLN A 79 22.27 -9.91 0.91
N PRO A 80 23.58 -10.08 0.63
CA PRO A 80 24.11 -11.33 0.06
C PRO A 80 23.73 -12.61 0.82
N ASN A 81 23.54 -12.52 2.14
CA ASN A 81 23.07 -13.63 2.98
C ASN A 81 21.58 -13.51 3.39
N GLY A 82 20.92 -12.40 3.05
CA GLY A 82 19.57 -12.08 3.50
C GLY A 82 18.51 -12.93 2.81
N GLY A 83 18.63 -13.14 1.49
CA GLY A 83 17.66 -13.93 0.73
C GLY A 83 17.62 -15.37 1.21
N ASP A 84 18.78 -15.97 1.43
CA ASP A 84 18.91 -17.33 1.93
C ASP A 84 18.51 -17.45 3.40
N ALA A 85 18.78 -16.43 4.23
CA ALA A 85 18.44 -16.47 5.66
C ALA A 85 16.96 -16.14 5.95
N TYR A 86 16.32 -15.29 5.14
CA TYR A 86 15.00 -14.74 5.44
C TYR A 86 13.93 -15.15 4.41
N SER A 87 14.18 -14.91 3.12
CA SER A 87 13.18 -15.18 2.06
C SER A 87 13.03 -16.66 1.77
N ALA A 88 14.12 -17.43 1.89
CA ALA A 88 14.08 -18.87 1.67
C ALA A 88 13.37 -19.62 2.81
N HIS A 89 13.29 -19.02 3.99
CA HIS A 89 12.70 -19.64 5.19
C HIS A 89 11.30 -19.13 5.52
N ASP A 90 10.66 -18.41 4.59
CA ASP A 90 9.38 -17.72 4.82
C ASP A 90 9.29 -17.11 6.23
N THR A 91 10.37 -16.43 6.60
CA THR A 91 10.32 -15.69 7.85
C THR A 91 9.25 -14.62 7.63
N PHE A 92 8.21 -14.57 8.48
CA PHE A 92 7.11 -13.57 8.43
C PHE A 92 7.62 -12.14 8.17
N PHE A 93 8.91 -11.92 8.41
CA PHE A 93 9.69 -10.76 8.04
C PHE A 93 9.41 -10.13 6.66
N THR A 94 9.36 -10.86 5.53
CA THR A 94 9.33 -10.24 4.19
C THR A 94 8.22 -10.75 3.26
N THR A 95 8.32 -12.01 2.85
CA THR A 95 7.52 -12.63 1.77
C THR A 95 6.02 -12.52 1.99
N GLN A 96 5.54 -12.73 3.22
CA GLN A 96 4.11 -12.83 3.50
C GLN A 96 3.35 -11.49 3.49
N TRP A 97 3.99 -10.35 3.73
CA TRP A 97 3.24 -9.08 3.87
C TRP A 97 3.88 -7.87 3.21
N VAL A 98 5.20 -7.83 3.00
CA VAL A 98 5.88 -6.63 2.50
C VAL A 98 5.38 -6.26 1.11
N LEU A 99 5.43 -7.21 0.17
CA LEU A 99 4.98 -6.96 -1.20
C LEU A 99 3.46 -6.76 -1.30
N PRO A 100 2.60 -7.55 -0.61
CA PRO A 100 1.19 -7.26 -0.43
C PRO A 100 0.88 -5.82 0.06
N VAL A 101 1.52 -5.38 1.15
CA VAL A 101 1.34 -4.02 1.70
C VAL A 101 1.83 -2.97 0.70
N LEU A 102 2.97 -3.18 0.06
CA LEU A 102 3.49 -2.23 -0.94
C LEU A 102 2.53 -2.06 -2.13
N LEU A 103 1.90 -3.13 -2.62
CA LEU A 103 0.93 -3.03 -3.72
C LEU A 103 -0.38 -2.40 -3.26
N LEU A 104 -0.88 -2.81 -2.09
CA LEU A 104 -2.09 -2.26 -1.48
C LEU A 104 -1.96 -0.74 -1.25
N THR A 105 -0.89 -0.32 -0.59
CA THR A 105 -0.63 1.10 -0.29
C THR A 105 -0.34 1.91 -1.55
N SER A 106 0.22 1.30 -2.60
CA SER A 106 0.38 1.95 -3.91
C SER A 106 -0.95 2.18 -4.61
N GLY A 107 -1.89 1.22 -4.57
CA GLY A 107 -3.26 1.40 -5.05
C GLY A 107 -3.99 2.54 -4.32
N ILE A 108 -3.85 2.59 -2.99
CA ILE A 108 -4.38 3.70 -2.17
C ILE A 108 -3.80 5.04 -2.61
N ALA A 109 -2.46 5.16 -2.69
CA ALA A 109 -1.82 6.42 -3.08
C ALA A 109 -2.17 6.85 -4.51
N PHE A 110 -2.31 5.92 -5.44
CA PHE A 110 -2.73 6.23 -6.79
C PHE A 110 -4.13 6.85 -6.80
N MET A 111 -5.06 6.29 -6.02
CA MET A 111 -6.41 6.84 -5.88
C MET A 111 -6.44 8.18 -5.15
N GLN A 112 -5.51 8.46 -4.25
CA GLN A 112 -5.39 9.75 -3.56
C GLN A 112 -4.69 10.83 -4.40
N SER A 113 -3.78 10.46 -5.28
CA SER A 113 -2.96 11.39 -6.06
C SER A 113 -3.82 12.32 -6.92
N SER A 114 -3.70 13.64 -6.83
CA SER A 114 -4.38 14.55 -7.78
C SER A 114 -3.69 14.62 -9.14
N SER A 115 -2.53 13.98 -9.31
CA SER A 115 -1.74 14.13 -10.52
C SER A 115 -2.40 13.45 -11.74
N PRO A 116 -2.34 14.08 -12.92
CA PRO A 116 -2.73 13.43 -14.17
C PRO A 116 -1.82 12.25 -14.45
N MET A 117 -2.31 11.30 -15.27
CA MET A 117 -1.60 10.03 -15.54
C MET A 117 -0.16 10.25 -16.02
N TRP A 118 0.06 11.13 -17.01
CA TRP A 118 1.39 11.35 -17.58
C TRP A 118 2.41 11.85 -16.53
N LYS A 119 1.97 12.70 -15.60
CA LYS A 119 2.83 13.22 -14.52
C LYS A 119 3.12 12.15 -13.46
N TYR A 120 2.16 11.24 -13.23
CA TYR A 120 2.37 10.08 -12.38
C TYR A 120 3.38 9.12 -13.00
N LEU A 121 3.22 8.78 -14.28
CA LEU A 121 4.14 7.93 -15.03
C LEU A 121 5.53 8.55 -15.13
N SER A 122 5.67 9.85 -15.40
CA SER A 122 6.99 10.48 -15.50
C SER A 122 7.78 10.41 -14.19
N ARG A 123 7.10 10.52 -13.04
CA ARG A 123 7.73 10.31 -11.72
C ARG A 123 8.21 8.88 -11.55
N LEU A 124 7.39 7.89 -11.91
CA LEU A 124 7.78 6.48 -11.87
C LEU A 124 8.95 6.20 -12.81
N THR A 125 8.94 6.75 -14.03
CA THR A 125 10.05 6.64 -14.98
C THR A 125 11.32 7.25 -14.42
N ALA A 126 11.25 8.41 -13.75
CA ALA A 126 12.43 9.01 -13.11
C ALA A 126 13.02 8.09 -12.02
N VAL A 127 12.16 7.52 -11.16
CA VAL A 127 12.59 6.55 -10.13
C VAL A 127 13.21 5.30 -10.77
N PHE A 128 12.59 4.77 -11.83
CA PHE A 128 13.12 3.63 -12.58
C PHE A 128 14.50 3.93 -13.16
N VAL A 129 14.67 5.07 -13.84
CA VAL A 129 15.94 5.45 -14.45
C VAL A 129 17.04 5.61 -13.39
N VAL A 130 16.77 6.30 -12.29
CA VAL A 130 17.75 6.48 -11.22
C VAL A 130 18.16 5.13 -10.61
N GLY A 131 17.19 4.29 -10.22
CA GLY A 131 17.49 2.97 -9.65
C GLY A 131 18.19 2.04 -10.64
N PHE A 132 17.79 2.05 -11.92
CA PHE A 132 18.47 1.31 -12.96
C PHE A 132 19.93 1.74 -13.11
N LEU A 133 20.21 3.04 -13.12
CA LEU A 133 21.58 3.55 -13.21
C LEU A 133 22.42 3.18 -11.98
N CYS A 134 21.86 3.24 -10.76
CA CYS A 134 22.53 2.77 -9.55
C CYS A 134 22.87 1.28 -9.61
N ASN A 135 21.90 0.45 -10.01
CA ASN A 135 22.09 -1.00 -10.11
C ASN A 135 23.10 -1.36 -11.21
N MET A 136 23.03 -0.68 -12.35
CA MET A 136 23.97 -0.84 -13.46
C MET A 136 25.39 -0.43 -13.03
N PHE A 137 25.54 0.68 -12.30
CA PHE A 137 26.81 1.11 -11.75
C PHE A 137 27.44 0.03 -10.86
N ALA A 138 26.66 -0.54 -9.94
CA ALA A 138 27.14 -1.67 -9.13
C ALA A 138 27.50 -2.89 -9.97
N ASP A 139 26.70 -3.24 -10.98
CA ASP A 139 26.96 -4.38 -11.87
C ASP A 139 28.26 -4.18 -12.68
N VAL A 140 28.52 -2.97 -13.16
CA VAL A 140 29.77 -2.64 -13.89
C VAL A 140 30.99 -2.88 -13.01
N ILE A 141 30.92 -2.56 -11.72
CA ILE A 141 32.04 -2.68 -10.78
C ILE A 141 32.18 -4.11 -10.26
N ALA A 142 31.08 -4.72 -9.80
CA ALA A 142 31.10 -5.96 -9.04
C ALA A 142 30.98 -7.22 -9.91
N ARG A 143 30.51 -7.11 -11.16
CA ARG A 143 30.15 -8.28 -11.98
C ARG A 143 30.75 -8.20 -13.39
N PRO A 144 31.98 -8.72 -13.61
CA PRO A 144 32.54 -8.85 -14.95
C PRO A 144 31.57 -9.59 -15.89
N GLY A 145 31.31 -9.03 -17.07
CA GLY A 145 30.35 -9.61 -18.02
C GLY A 145 28.88 -9.27 -17.77
N TRP A 146 28.57 -8.31 -16.88
CA TRP A 146 27.19 -7.91 -16.54
C TRP A 146 26.27 -7.65 -17.74
N TYR A 147 26.81 -7.18 -18.86
CA TYR A 147 26.06 -6.87 -20.08
C TYR A 147 25.33 -8.08 -20.67
N LYS A 148 25.78 -9.31 -20.36
CA LYS A 148 25.11 -10.55 -20.78
C LYS A 148 23.83 -10.83 -19.98
N ASP A 149 23.66 -10.18 -18.84
CA ASP A 149 22.53 -10.37 -17.91
C ASP A 149 21.96 -9.01 -17.45
N ILE A 150 21.75 -8.11 -18.41
CA ILE A 150 21.17 -6.78 -18.17
C ILE A 150 19.74 -6.87 -17.62
N GLY A 151 19.01 -7.95 -17.93
CA GLY A 151 17.67 -8.11 -17.43
C GLY A 151 17.61 -8.36 -15.92
N ASN A 152 18.64 -8.96 -15.31
CA ASN A 152 18.74 -8.99 -13.86
C ASN A 152 18.89 -7.58 -13.26
N THR A 153 19.63 -6.67 -13.91
CA THR A 153 19.72 -5.26 -13.49
C THR A 153 18.34 -4.57 -13.54
N VAL A 154 17.57 -4.82 -14.61
CA VAL A 154 16.20 -4.28 -14.78
C VAL A 154 15.22 -4.89 -13.78
N PHE A 155 15.34 -6.20 -13.51
CA PHE A 155 14.42 -6.96 -12.66
C PHE A 155 14.35 -6.41 -11.22
N GLN A 156 15.46 -5.85 -10.72
CA GLN A 156 15.49 -5.19 -9.40
C GLN A 156 14.57 -3.98 -9.30
N MET A 157 14.22 -3.36 -10.44
CA MET A 157 13.28 -2.24 -10.54
C MET A 157 11.88 -2.68 -11.01
N PHE A 158 11.60 -3.99 -11.05
CA PHE A 158 10.36 -4.53 -11.61
C PHE A 158 9.12 -4.09 -10.83
N TYR A 159 9.24 -3.81 -9.52
CA TYR A 159 8.14 -3.23 -8.75
C TYR A 159 7.63 -1.91 -9.35
N VAL A 160 8.51 -1.00 -9.78
CA VAL A 160 8.11 0.27 -10.44
C VAL A 160 7.42 0.00 -11.78
N VAL A 161 7.91 -0.98 -12.54
CA VAL A 161 7.30 -1.39 -13.81
C VAL A 161 5.89 -1.95 -13.57
N ALA A 162 5.74 -2.80 -12.55
CA ALA A 162 4.46 -3.40 -12.17
C ALA A 162 3.44 -2.33 -11.76
N ILE A 163 3.80 -1.38 -10.88
CA ILE A 163 2.87 -0.31 -10.48
C ILE A 163 2.56 0.65 -11.63
N ALA A 164 3.48 0.89 -12.57
CA ALA A 164 3.21 1.68 -13.77
C ALA A 164 2.20 0.98 -14.69
N GLY A 165 2.41 -0.31 -14.96
CA GLY A 165 1.49 -1.13 -15.75
C GLY A 165 0.10 -1.22 -15.11
N LEU A 166 0.04 -1.48 -13.81
CA LEU A 166 -1.22 -1.50 -13.06
C LEU A 166 -1.90 -0.12 -13.09
N ALA A 167 -1.17 0.98 -12.90
CA ALA A 167 -1.73 2.33 -12.96
C ALA A 167 -2.36 2.64 -14.32
N ILE A 168 -1.71 2.28 -15.42
CA ILE A 168 -2.26 2.42 -16.78
C ILE A 168 -3.54 1.59 -16.91
N LEU A 169 -3.46 0.31 -16.51
CA LEU A 169 -4.57 -0.63 -16.62
C LEU A 169 -5.82 -0.16 -15.88
N VAL A 170 -5.65 0.38 -14.68
CA VAL A 170 -6.75 0.77 -13.77
C VAL A 170 -7.10 2.26 -13.86
N TYR A 171 -6.54 3.00 -14.81
CA TYR A 171 -6.82 4.43 -14.97
C TYR A 171 -8.29 4.73 -15.29
N PRO A 172 -8.95 4.04 -16.24
CA PRO A 172 -10.39 4.20 -16.46
C PRO A 172 -11.20 3.93 -15.19
N LEU A 173 -10.84 2.88 -14.44
CA LEU A 173 -11.48 2.55 -13.18
C LEU A 173 -11.32 3.67 -12.14
N ARG A 174 -10.12 4.23 -11.98
CA ARG A 174 -9.87 5.37 -11.08
C ARG A 174 -10.71 6.58 -11.45
N ALA A 175 -10.83 6.90 -12.74
CA ALA A 175 -11.68 8.00 -13.20
C ALA A 175 -13.14 7.77 -12.79
N MET A 176 -13.68 6.58 -13.10
CA MET A 176 -15.03 6.19 -12.70
C MET A 176 -15.26 6.33 -11.18
N LEU A 177 -14.37 5.76 -10.37
CA LEU A 177 -14.49 5.74 -8.91
C LEU A 177 -14.39 7.14 -8.28
N ARG A 178 -13.71 8.09 -8.91
CA ARG A 178 -13.69 9.49 -8.47
C ARG A 178 -14.99 10.21 -8.73
N THR A 179 -15.63 9.95 -9.87
CA THR A 179 -16.91 10.59 -10.20
C THR A 179 -18.02 10.22 -9.22
N SER A 180 -17.95 9.06 -8.55
CA SER A 180 -18.96 8.65 -7.57
C SER A 180 -18.90 9.39 -6.22
N HIS A 181 -17.86 10.19 -5.97
CA HIS A 181 -17.77 11.01 -4.75
C HIS A 181 -18.31 12.43 -4.91
N LEU A 182 -18.69 12.82 -6.13
CA LEU A 182 -19.27 14.14 -6.34
C LEU A 182 -20.67 14.17 -5.69
N PRO A 183 -21.02 15.25 -4.96
CA PRO A 183 -22.34 15.37 -4.36
C PRO A 183 -23.43 15.22 -5.41
N ASP A 184 -24.52 14.54 -5.09
CA ASP A 184 -25.64 14.17 -5.99
C ASP A 184 -26.38 15.36 -6.67
N GLY A 185 -25.86 16.59 -6.62
CA GLY A 185 -26.56 17.82 -6.98
C GLY A 185 -26.35 18.36 -8.40
N GLY A 186 -25.74 17.60 -9.33
CA GLY A 186 -25.44 18.07 -10.69
C GLY A 186 -25.94 17.14 -11.79
N ASP A 187 -27.20 17.26 -12.20
CA ASP A 187 -27.80 16.48 -13.29
C ASP A 187 -27.03 16.57 -14.63
N SER A 188 -26.30 17.67 -14.85
CA SER A 188 -25.49 17.87 -16.06
C SER A 188 -24.19 17.05 -16.08
N LEU A 189 -23.66 16.66 -14.91
CA LEU A 189 -22.43 15.86 -14.78
C LEU A 189 -22.72 14.36 -14.91
N LEU A 190 -23.99 13.96 -14.76
CA LEU A 190 -24.46 12.59 -14.86
C LEU A 190 -24.42 12.04 -16.30
N ILE A 191 -24.64 12.88 -17.32
CA ILE A 191 -24.69 12.43 -18.72
C ILE A 191 -23.28 12.16 -19.27
N CYS A 192 -22.32 13.08 -19.07
CA CYS A 192 -20.92 12.84 -19.46
C CYS A 192 -20.27 11.71 -18.63
N GLY A 193 -20.69 11.52 -17.38
CA GLY A 193 -20.18 10.42 -16.54
C GLY A 193 -20.71 9.04 -16.95
N ALA A 194 -21.91 8.94 -17.50
CA ALA A 194 -22.52 7.66 -17.86
C ALA A 194 -21.84 7.01 -19.08
N SER A 195 -21.48 7.80 -20.09
CA SER A 195 -20.75 7.31 -21.27
C SER A 195 -19.39 6.75 -20.89
N ASP A 196 -18.64 7.45 -20.04
CA ASP A 196 -17.30 7.04 -19.63
C ASP A 196 -17.32 5.74 -18.81
N ARG A 197 -18.34 5.57 -17.95
CA ARG A 197 -18.57 4.33 -17.19
C ARG A 197 -18.88 3.16 -18.11
N LEU A 198 -19.76 3.38 -19.09
CA LEU A 198 -20.15 2.35 -20.05
C LEU A 198 -18.95 1.92 -20.91
N VAL A 199 -18.16 2.88 -21.39
CA VAL A 199 -16.93 2.62 -22.16
C VAL A 199 -15.93 1.85 -21.31
N ALA A 200 -15.66 2.28 -20.08
CA ALA A 200 -14.74 1.58 -19.19
C ALA A 200 -15.18 0.14 -18.92
N ALA A 201 -16.46 -0.09 -18.62
CA ALA A 201 -16.98 -1.43 -18.40
C ALA A 201 -16.92 -2.28 -19.67
N ALA A 202 -17.27 -1.75 -20.84
CA ALA A 202 -17.20 -2.46 -22.10
C ALA A 202 -15.76 -2.88 -22.43
N VAL A 203 -14.79 -1.98 -22.22
CA VAL A 203 -13.36 -2.28 -22.37
C VAL A 203 -12.94 -3.40 -21.41
N TYR A 204 -13.23 -3.27 -20.11
CA TYR A 204 -12.82 -4.29 -19.14
C TYR A 204 -13.49 -5.64 -19.37
N LEU A 205 -14.79 -5.67 -19.67
CA LEU A 205 -15.52 -6.90 -19.98
C LEU A 205 -14.97 -7.57 -21.25
N THR A 206 -14.61 -6.78 -22.27
CA THR A 206 -14.02 -7.30 -23.51
C THR A 206 -12.63 -7.88 -23.25
N LEU A 207 -11.75 -7.14 -22.56
CA LEU A 207 -10.40 -7.61 -22.23
C LEU A 207 -10.43 -8.82 -21.30
N TRP A 208 -11.32 -8.82 -20.30
CA TRP A 208 -11.53 -9.95 -19.40
C TRP A 208 -12.06 -11.17 -20.16
N GLY A 209 -13.11 -10.99 -20.96
CA GLY A 209 -13.70 -12.07 -21.77
C GLY A 209 -12.69 -12.67 -22.73
N LEU A 210 -11.90 -11.84 -23.43
CA LEU A 210 -10.83 -12.31 -24.31
C LEU A 210 -9.75 -13.10 -23.53
N SER A 211 -9.31 -12.58 -22.38
CA SER A 211 -8.30 -13.26 -21.55
C SER A 211 -8.81 -14.59 -21.03
N LEU A 212 -10.09 -14.65 -20.63
CA LEU A 212 -10.76 -15.87 -20.20
C LEU A 212 -10.89 -16.87 -21.34
N LEU A 213 -11.28 -16.44 -22.55
CA LEU A 213 -11.35 -17.29 -23.73
C LEU A 213 -9.97 -17.85 -24.12
N LEU A 214 -8.92 -17.02 -24.07
CA LEU A 214 -7.54 -17.45 -24.30
C LEU A 214 -7.04 -18.45 -23.25
N TYR A 215 -7.45 -18.29 -21.99
CA TYR A 215 -7.14 -19.24 -20.93
C TYR A 215 -7.89 -20.57 -21.13
N LEU A 216 -9.20 -20.51 -21.37
CA LEU A 216 -10.06 -21.68 -21.55
C LEU A 216 -9.79 -22.46 -22.84
N SER A 217 -9.23 -21.83 -23.87
CA SER A 217 -8.82 -22.51 -25.09
C SER A 217 -7.62 -23.44 -24.90
N GLY A 218 -6.94 -23.36 -23.74
CA GLY A 218 -5.73 -24.13 -23.48
C GLY A 218 -4.55 -23.71 -24.35
N LEU A 219 -4.54 -22.47 -24.85
CA LEU A 219 -3.43 -21.94 -25.64
C LEU A 219 -2.14 -21.95 -24.81
N ASP A 220 -1.28 -22.94 -25.07
CA ASP A 220 -0.01 -23.07 -24.38
C ASP A 220 1.04 -22.12 -24.97
N LEU A 221 1.31 -21.02 -24.28
CA LEU A 221 2.35 -20.06 -24.65
C LEU A 221 3.77 -20.56 -24.36
N ARG A 222 3.94 -21.72 -23.70
CA ARG A 222 5.27 -22.29 -23.39
C ARG A 222 6.12 -22.49 -24.63
N GLY A 223 5.53 -22.94 -25.75
CA GLY A 223 6.27 -23.12 -26.99
C GLY A 223 6.87 -21.80 -27.51
N PHE A 224 6.11 -20.71 -27.43
CA PHE A 224 6.58 -19.38 -27.79
C PHE A 224 7.67 -18.90 -26.82
N VAL A 225 7.45 -19.06 -25.51
CA VAL A 225 8.41 -18.69 -24.46
C VAL A 225 9.73 -19.45 -24.64
N MET A 226 9.69 -20.77 -24.81
CA MET A 226 10.87 -21.61 -25.02
C MET A 226 11.62 -21.25 -26.30
N MET A 227 10.91 -20.81 -27.35
CA MET A 227 11.53 -20.31 -28.58
C MET A 227 12.24 -18.97 -28.36
N VAL A 228 11.60 -18.02 -27.66
CA VAL A 228 12.16 -16.69 -27.37
C VAL A 228 13.30 -16.77 -26.35
N MET A 229 13.23 -17.73 -25.42
CA MET A 229 14.14 -17.86 -24.27
C MET A 229 15.13 -19.02 -24.41
N LYS A 230 15.29 -19.59 -25.61
CA LYS A 230 16.19 -20.73 -25.85
C LYS A 230 17.65 -20.49 -25.47
N SER A 231 18.04 -19.23 -25.28
CA SER A 231 19.38 -18.78 -24.86
C SER A 231 19.49 -18.38 -23.39
N ALA A 232 18.41 -18.44 -22.61
CA ALA A 232 18.42 -17.97 -21.24
C ALA A 232 18.87 -19.07 -20.26
N ASP A 233 19.89 -18.78 -19.45
CA ASP A 233 20.31 -19.66 -18.37
C ASP A 233 19.16 -19.87 -17.36
N ARG A 234 19.07 -21.08 -16.79
CA ARG A 234 18.00 -21.47 -15.85
C ARG A 234 17.91 -20.62 -14.58
N GLY A 235 18.96 -19.85 -14.26
CA GLY A 235 18.98 -18.89 -13.14
C GLY A 235 18.81 -17.42 -13.54
N SER A 236 18.59 -17.12 -14.82
CA SER A 236 18.46 -15.74 -15.29
C SER A 236 17.05 -15.19 -15.03
N TRP A 237 16.92 -13.86 -15.01
CA TRP A 237 15.65 -13.11 -14.92
C TRP A 237 14.58 -13.61 -15.92
N ALA A 238 15.02 -14.16 -17.04
CA ALA A 238 14.16 -14.70 -18.08
C ALA A 238 13.29 -15.84 -17.55
N SER A 239 13.77 -16.68 -16.62
CA SER A 239 12.98 -17.75 -16.00
C SER A 239 11.74 -17.22 -15.27
N TYR A 240 11.86 -16.10 -14.55
CA TYR A 240 10.73 -15.45 -13.88
C TYR A 240 9.73 -14.85 -14.88
N ILE A 241 10.24 -14.24 -15.96
CA ILE A 241 9.39 -13.69 -17.03
C ILE A 241 8.74 -14.80 -17.85
N ALA A 242 9.38 -15.96 -18.00
CA ALA A 242 8.85 -17.13 -18.69
C ALA A 242 7.56 -17.60 -18.04
N ASP A 243 7.53 -17.69 -16.71
CA ASP A 243 6.33 -18.05 -15.97
C ASP A 243 5.23 -16.99 -16.15
N ILE A 244 5.57 -15.70 -16.05
CA ILE A 244 4.60 -14.61 -16.27
C ILE A 244 3.98 -14.68 -17.66
N ILE A 245 4.77 -14.89 -18.72
CA ILE A 245 4.27 -14.99 -20.10
C ILE A 245 3.44 -16.27 -20.25
N THR A 246 3.92 -17.39 -19.73
CA THR A 246 3.23 -18.70 -19.78
C THR A 246 1.84 -18.61 -19.15
N PHE A 247 1.74 -17.95 -18.00
CA PHE A 247 0.49 -17.79 -17.26
C PHE A 247 -0.25 -16.48 -17.59
N LEU A 248 0.16 -15.74 -18.63
CA LEU A 248 -0.38 -14.41 -18.94
C LEU A 248 -1.90 -14.41 -19.16
N PRO A 249 -2.51 -15.32 -19.95
CA PRO A 249 -3.97 -15.32 -20.13
C PRO A 249 -4.73 -15.52 -18.81
N TYR A 250 -4.24 -16.43 -17.97
CA TYR A 250 -4.78 -16.70 -16.65
C TYR A 250 -4.65 -15.48 -15.71
N MET A 251 -3.47 -14.88 -15.66
CA MET A 251 -3.19 -13.69 -14.85
C MET A 251 -4.05 -12.52 -15.29
N ALA A 252 -4.15 -12.28 -16.60
CA ALA A 252 -4.97 -11.24 -17.18
C ALA A 252 -6.45 -11.47 -16.85
N ALA A 253 -6.96 -12.70 -16.96
CA ALA A 253 -8.34 -13.02 -16.59
C ALA A 253 -8.65 -12.71 -15.11
N HIS A 254 -7.71 -12.97 -14.20
CA HIS A 254 -7.89 -12.67 -12.77
C HIS A 254 -7.81 -11.16 -12.49
N ILE A 255 -6.75 -10.50 -12.96
CA ILE A 255 -6.52 -9.08 -12.71
C ILE A 255 -7.60 -8.22 -13.39
N LEU A 256 -8.03 -8.56 -14.61
CA LEU A 256 -9.08 -7.84 -15.36
C LEU A 256 -10.49 -8.18 -14.90
N GLY A 257 -10.71 -9.36 -14.29
CA GLY A 257 -12.01 -9.76 -13.77
C GLY A 257 -12.51 -8.81 -12.67
N VAL A 258 -11.61 -8.36 -11.79
CA VAL A 258 -11.93 -7.41 -10.71
C VAL A 258 -12.42 -6.05 -11.24
N PRO A 259 -11.69 -5.30 -12.09
CA PRO A 259 -12.17 -4.03 -12.64
C PRO A 259 -13.39 -4.22 -13.54
N ALA A 260 -13.51 -5.33 -14.29
CA ALA A 260 -14.72 -5.65 -15.04
C ALA A 260 -15.94 -5.77 -14.13
N PHE A 261 -15.80 -6.53 -13.04
CA PHE A 261 -16.85 -6.72 -12.04
C PHE A 261 -17.23 -5.41 -11.32
N ILE A 262 -16.23 -4.62 -10.89
CA ILE A 262 -16.47 -3.31 -10.27
C ILE A 262 -17.20 -2.40 -11.27
N SER A 263 -16.75 -2.31 -12.51
CA SER A 263 -17.38 -1.46 -13.53
C SER A 263 -18.82 -1.87 -13.81
N LEU A 264 -19.09 -3.17 -13.92
CA LEU A 264 -20.44 -3.70 -14.06
C LEU A 264 -21.32 -3.35 -12.84
N HIS A 265 -20.79 -3.47 -11.63
CA HIS A 265 -21.50 -3.08 -10.41
C HIS A 265 -21.92 -1.60 -10.43
N PHE A 266 -21.04 -0.71 -10.90
CA PHE A 266 -21.31 0.73 -11.02
C PHE A 266 -22.28 1.09 -12.14
N ILE A 267 -22.42 0.26 -13.17
CA ILE A 267 -23.47 0.40 -14.19
C ILE A 267 -24.81 -0.01 -13.61
N LEU A 268 -24.86 -1.17 -12.95
CA LEU A 268 -26.09 -1.73 -12.40
C LEU A 268 -26.59 -0.97 -11.19
N ARG A 269 -25.69 -0.31 -10.45
CA ARG A 269 -26.02 0.47 -9.24
C ARG A 269 -25.42 1.85 -9.33
N LYS A 270 -26.27 2.87 -9.18
CA LYS A 270 -25.86 4.28 -9.14
C LYS A 270 -24.81 4.59 -8.05
N LYS A 271 -24.87 3.85 -6.92
CA LYS A 271 -23.94 4.00 -5.80
C LYS A 271 -23.28 2.67 -5.44
N PRO A 272 -21.97 2.65 -5.17
CA PRO A 272 -21.30 1.44 -4.73
C PRO A 272 -21.86 0.98 -3.40
N THR A 273 -22.12 -0.31 -3.29
CA THR A 273 -22.48 -0.88 -1.98
C THR A 273 -21.22 -1.13 -1.16
N PRO A 274 -21.20 -0.82 0.14
CA PRO A 274 -20.05 -1.14 0.98
C PRO A 274 -19.77 -2.66 1.08
N ARG A 275 -20.72 -3.51 0.69
CA ARG A 275 -20.54 -4.98 0.54
C ARG A 275 -19.61 -5.35 -0.62
N LEU A 276 -19.47 -4.49 -1.62
CA LEU A 276 -18.60 -4.71 -2.79
C LEU A 276 -17.16 -4.97 -2.37
N THR A 277 -16.63 -4.16 -1.44
CA THR A 277 -15.25 -4.30 -0.98
C THR A 277 -15.02 -5.64 -0.28
N TRP A 278 -15.98 -6.13 0.51
CA TRP A 278 -15.92 -7.47 1.13
C TRP A 278 -15.97 -8.60 0.10
N LEU A 279 -16.78 -8.46 -0.95
CA LEU A 279 -16.84 -9.44 -2.02
C LEU A 279 -15.51 -9.51 -2.79
N ILE A 280 -14.91 -8.36 -3.12
CA ILE A 280 -13.59 -8.31 -3.74
C ILE A 280 -12.52 -8.88 -2.80
N PHE A 281 -12.59 -8.56 -1.51
CA PHE A 281 -11.69 -9.13 -0.51
C PHE A 281 -11.75 -10.66 -0.47
N ALA A 282 -12.97 -11.24 -0.44
CA ALA A 282 -13.16 -12.68 -0.51
C ALA A 282 -12.66 -13.28 -1.85
N TYR A 283 -12.91 -12.60 -2.97
CA TYR A 283 -12.42 -13.00 -4.28
C TYR A 283 -10.89 -13.00 -4.39
N ILE A 284 -10.20 -12.14 -3.63
CA ILE A 284 -8.74 -12.12 -3.59
C ILE A 284 -8.19 -13.32 -2.81
N TYR A 285 -8.78 -13.64 -1.66
CA TYR A 285 -8.19 -14.61 -0.72
C TYR A 285 -8.71 -16.04 -0.83
N VAL A 286 -9.95 -16.26 -1.27
CA VAL A 286 -10.54 -17.61 -1.35
C VAL A 286 -9.95 -18.43 -2.51
N PRO A 287 -9.84 -17.91 -3.75
CA PRO A 287 -9.34 -18.71 -4.87
C PRO A 287 -7.91 -19.22 -4.70
N PRO A 288 -6.92 -18.43 -4.24
CA PRO A 288 -5.55 -18.92 -4.04
C PRO A 288 -5.43 -20.05 -3.00
N VAL A 289 -6.39 -20.13 -2.07
CA VAL A 289 -6.50 -21.22 -1.08
C VAL A 289 -7.16 -22.45 -1.68
N ALA A 290 -8.28 -22.26 -2.40
CA ALA A 290 -9.09 -23.34 -2.93
C ALA A 290 -8.46 -24.03 -4.15
N PHE A 291 -7.73 -23.28 -4.99
CA PHE A 291 -7.16 -23.77 -6.23
C PHE A 291 -5.63 -23.86 -6.14
N PRO A 292 -5.03 -25.06 -6.22
CA PRO A 292 -3.59 -25.26 -6.07
C PRO A 292 -2.85 -24.81 -7.33
N MET A 293 -2.68 -23.51 -7.47
CA MET A 293 -2.00 -22.90 -8.60
C MET A 293 -0.51 -22.79 -8.31
N SER A 294 0.32 -23.16 -9.29
CA SER A 294 1.78 -23.11 -9.19
C SER A 294 2.29 -21.67 -9.18
N PHE A 295 1.62 -20.75 -9.87
CA PHE A 295 2.00 -19.34 -9.97
C PHE A 295 0.79 -18.44 -9.68
N ALA A 296 0.63 -18.04 -8.42
CA ALA A 296 -0.51 -17.22 -7.97
C ALA A 296 -0.10 -15.85 -7.42
N GLY A 297 1.20 -15.63 -7.15
CA GLY A 297 1.69 -14.41 -6.51
C GLY A 297 1.38 -13.14 -7.29
N VAL A 298 1.79 -13.07 -8.56
CA VAL A 298 1.62 -11.86 -9.37
C VAL A 298 0.15 -11.44 -9.55
N PRO A 299 -0.80 -12.33 -9.92
CA PRO A 299 -2.20 -11.93 -10.02
C PRO A 299 -2.77 -11.49 -8.66
N HIS A 300 -2.40 -12.17 -7.57
CA HIS A 300 -2.79 -11.79 -6.22
C HIS A 300 -2.34 -10.37 -5.85
N LEU A 301 -1.07 -10.03 -6.09
CA LEU A 301 -0.51 -8.70 -5.86
C LEU A 301 -1.20 -7.62 -6.72
N GLY A 302 -1.51 -7.92 -7.98
CA GLY A 302 -2.27 -7.03 -8.85
C GLY A 302 -3.68 -6.75 -8.32
N MET A 303 -4.35 -7.75 -7.75
CA MET A 303 -5.66 -7.58 -7.14
C MET A 303 -5.59 -6.80 -5.82
N LEU A 304 -4.53 -6.92 -5.02
CA LEU A 304 -4.32 -6.10 -3.83
C LEU A 304 -4.15 -4.61 -4.15
N TYR A 305 -3.48 -4.28 -5.26
CA TYR A 305 -3.44 -2.91 -5.77
C TYR A 305 -4.84 -2.38 -6.07
N LEU A 306 -5.66 -3.19 -6.77
CA LEU A 306 -7.06 -2.85 -7.08
C LEU A 306 -7.92 -2.71 -5.82
N LEU A 307 -7.72 -3.55 -4.81
CA LEU A 307 -8.40 -3.46 -3.52
C LEU A 307 -8.08 -2.15 -2.80
N GLY A 308 -6.81 -1.74 -2.80
CA GLY A 308 -6.38 -0.47 -2.21
C GLY A 308 -7.00 0.74 -2.92
N LEU A 309 -7.09 0.67 -4.25
CA LEU A 309 -7.75 1.67 -5.08
C LEU A 309 -9.27 1.73 -4.78
N LEU A 310 -9.95 0.58 -4.76
CA LEU A 310 -11.38 0.48 -4.46
C LEU A 310 -11.72 0.96 -3.05
N HIS A 311 -10.91 0.59 -2.06
CA HIS A 311 -11.16 0.92 -0.66
C HIS A 311 -11.19 2.44 -0.40
N GLN A 312 -10.40 3.22 -1.14
CA GLN A 312 -10.49 4.69 -1.06
C GLN A 312 -11.85 5.23 -1.52
N SER A 313 -12.54 4.49 -2.38
CA SER A 313 -13.85 4.90 -2.91
C SER A 313 -15.05 4.28 -2.24
N VAL A 314 -14.87 3.09 -1.66
CA VAL A 314 -15.96 2.31 -1.09
C VAL A 314 -15.55 1.86 0.30
N ASN A 315 -16.16 2.50 1.29
CA ASN A 315 -15.98 2.11 2.70
C ASN A 315 -16.42 0.65 2.91
N LEU A 316 -15.77 -0.04 3.85
CA LEU A 316 -16.17 -1.39 4.27
C LEU A 316 -17.43 -1.32 5.15
N VAL A 317 -18.40 -2.23 4.95
CA VAL A 317 -19.54 -2.37 5.90
C VAL A 317 -18.99 -2.83 7.26
N PHE A 318 -19.60 -2.35 8.35
CA PHE A 318 -19.24 -2.67 9.74
C PHE A 318 -17.86 -2.20 10.19
N TRP A 319 -17.21 -1.38 9.36
CA TRP A 319 -15.86 -0.89 9.63
C TRP A 319 -15.72 -0.14 10.96
N PRO A 320 -16.63 0.74 11.39
CA PRO A 320 -16.46 1.50 12.63
C PRO A 320 -16.34 0.61 13.88
N SER A 321 -17.22 -0.40 14.00
CA SER A 321 -17.19 -1.34 15.12
C SER A 321 -15.95 -2.23 15.08
N LEU A 322 -15.61 -2.75 13.89
CA LEU A 322 -14.42 -3.59 13.69
C LEU A 322 -13.14 -2.80 13.98
N LYS A 323 -13.05 -1.56 13.50
CA LYS A 323 -11.93 -0.66 13.78
C LYS A 323 -11.76 -0.43 15.27
N LYS A 324 -12.82 -0.09 16.01
CA LYS A 324 -12.75 0.14 17.46
C LYS A 324 -12.26 -1.11 18.20
N CYS A 325 -12.79 -2.27 17.83
CA CYS A 325 -12.36 -3.56 18.38
C CYS A 325 -10.89 -3.83 18.10
N LEU A 326 -10.48 -3.73 16.83
CA LEU A 326 -9.11 -4.00 16.41
C LEU A 326 -8.12 -2.98 17.00
N GLN A 327 -8.47 -1.69 17.11
CA GLN A 327 -7.62 -0.70 17.78
C GLN A 327 -7.43 -0.99 19.27
N SER A 328 -8.48 -1.48 19.94
CA SER A 328 -8.43 -1.79 21.38
C SER A 328 -7.67 -3.10 21.67
N TYR A 329 -7.71 -4.06 20.73
CA TYR A 329 -7.27 -5.43 20.97
C TYR A 329 -6.31 -5.98 19.89
N TRP A 330 -5.63 -5.13 19.12
CA TRP A 330 -4.81 -5.58 17.99
C TRP A 330 -3.73 -6.60 18.41
N LEU A 331 -3.13 -6.45 19.60
CA LEU A 331 -2.18 -7.41 20.16
C LEU A 331 -2.80 -8.80 20.36
N LEU A 332 -4.03 -8.86 20.89
CA LEU A 332 -4.77 -10.12 21.02
C LEU A 332 -5.12 -10.69 19.65
N CYS A 333 -5.40 -9.84 18.67
CA CYS A 333 -5.63 -10.26 17.29
C CYS A 333 -4.37 -10.80 16.60
N LEU A 334 -3.16 -10.49 17.09
CA LEU A 334 -1.92 -11.10 16.59
C LEU A 334 -1.70 -12.52 17.11
N LEU A 335 -2.21 -12.89 18.28
CA LEU A 335 -2.08 -14.25 18.84
C LEU A 335 -2.56 -15.36 17.87
N PRO A 336 -3.77 -15.31 17.29
CA PRO A 336 -4.18 -16.31 16.31
C PRO A 336 -3.30 -16.30 15.05
N LEU A 337 -2.73 -15.15 14.66
CA LEU A 337 -1.82 -15.10 13.51
C LEU A 337 -0.51 -15.82 13.80
N LEU A 338 -0.02 -15.78 15.05
CA LEU A 338 1.15 -16.55 15.48
C LEU A 338 0.90 -18.07 15.41
N PHE A 339 -0.31 -18.53 15.71
CA PHE A 339 -0.68 -19.94 15.54
C PHE A 339 -0.79 -20.35 14.07
N LEU A 340 -1.22 -19.44 13.21
CA LEU A 340 -1.30 -19.69 11.77
C LEU A 340 0.06 -19.60 11.08
N TYR A 341 1.03 -18.88 11.66
CA TYR A 341 2.36 -18.71 11.09
C TYR A 341 3.13 -20.04 10.90
N MET A 342 3.93 -20.13 9.83
CA MET A 342 4.64 -21.34 9.38
C MET A 342 6.14 -21.06 9.25
N PRO A 343 6.93 -21.15 10.33
CA PRO A 343 8.35 -20.77 10.32
C PRO A 343 9.25 -21.66 9.45
N ASP A 344 8.81 -22.88 9.11
CA ASP A 344 9.61 -23.85 8.36
C ASP A 344 9.18 -23.95 6.88
N LEU A 345 8.31 -23.06 6.41
CA LEU A 345 7.88 -23.07 5.02
C LEU A 345 9.02 -22.53 4.14
N LEU A 346 9.51 -23.37 3.22
CA LEU A 346 10.66 -23.02 2.38
C LEU A 346 10.23 -22.49 1.01
N GLY A 347 10.97 -21.49 0.53
CA GLY A 347 10.87 -20.93 -0.82
C GLY A 347 10.08 -19.63 -0.92
N ARG A 348 9.99 -19.12 -2.16
CA ARG A 348 9.30 -17.86 -2.49
C ARG A 348 7.79 -18.06 -2.54
N CYS A 349 7.18 -18.28 -1.37
CA CYS A 349 5.74 -18.53 -1.24
C CYS A 349 4.86 -17.33 -1.59
N ASP A 350 5.46 -16.14 -1.68
CA ASP A 350 4.86 -14.95 -2.28
C ASP A 350 4.63 -15.08 -3.79
N LEU A 351 5.44 -15.90 -4.48
CA LEU A 351 5.33 -16.18 -5.92
C LEU A 351 4.67 -17.55 -6.19
N TYR A 352 5.15 -18.57 -5.49
CA TYR A 352 4.81 -19.98 -5.63
C TYR A 352 4.16 -20.49 -4.33
N PRO A 353 2.82 -20.42 -4.20
CA PRO A 353 2.16 -20.73 -2.94
C PRO A 353 2.40 -22.18 -2.50
N ALA A 354 2.27 -22.43 -1.20
CA ALA A 354 2.43 -23.76 -0.60
C ALA A 354 1.61 -24.85 -1.30
N VAL A 355 2.02 -26.11 -1.18
CA VAL A 355 1.39 -27.20 -1.95
C VAL A 355 0.01 -27.55 -1.40
N THR A 356 -0.14 -27.62 -0.08
CA THR A 356 -1.39 -28.07 0.53
C THR A 356 -2.39 -26.93 0.74
N ILE A 357 -3.69 -27.27 0.68
CA ILE A 357 -4.78 -26.30 0.94
C ILE A 357 -4.66 -25.71 2.36
N TRP A 358 -4.22 -26.50 3.35
CA TRP A 358 -4.08 -26.04 4.72
C TRP A 358 -2.95 -25.02 4.89
N GLU A 359 -1.79 -25.26 4.29
CA GLU A 359 -0.68 -24.30 4.31
C GLU A 359 -1.08 -23.01 3.58
N ARG A 360 -1.76 -23.11 2.43
CA ARG A 360 -2.30 -21.95 1.71
C ARG A 360 -3.28 -21.15 2.58
N PHE A 361 -4.22 -21.84 3.25
CA PHE A 361 -5.15 -21.20 4.15
C PHE A 361 -4.43 -20.43 5.25
N ARG A 362 -3.48 -21.07 5.94
CA ARG A 362 -2.65 -20.44 6.98
C ARG A 362 -1.92 -19.22 6.46
N TRP A 363 -1.27 -19.34 5.31
CA TRP A 363 -0.55 -18.25 4.65
C TRP A 363 -1.46 -17.04 4.37
N TYR A 364 -2.54 -17.27 3.63
CA TYR A 364 -3.42 -16.22 3.15
C TYR A 364 -4.31 -15.64 4.26
N ALA A 365 -4.64 -16.41 5.29
CA ALA A 365 -5.38 -15.92 6.45
C ALA A 365 -4.57 -14.87 7.24
N VAL A 366 -3.27 -15.11 7.42
CA VAL A 366 -2.37 -14.15 8.06
C VAL A 366 -2.25 -12.88 7.23
N GLU A 367 -1.99 -13.00 5.94
CA GLU A 367 -1.91 -11.85 5.04
C GLU A 367 -3.24 -11.05 5.02
N ALA A 368 -4.38 -11.75 4.91
CA ALA A 368 -5.70 -11.12 4.91
C ALA A 368 -5.97 -10.35 6.21
N ALA A 369 -5.57 -10.89 7.36
CA ALA A 369 -5.70 -10.19 8.63
C ALA A 369 -4.86 -8.91 8.66
N LEU A 370 -3.61 -8.96 8.19
CA LEU A 370 -2.74 -7.78 8.10
C LEU A 370 -3.27 -6.74 7.11
N MET A 371 -3.75 -7.15 5.93
CA MET A 371 -4.37 -6.22 4.98
C MET A 371 -5.64 -5.58 5.58
N SER A 372 -6.41 -6.33 6.36
CA SER A 372 -7.55 -5.78 7.10
C SER A 372 -7.13 -4.75 8.14
N PHE A 373 -5.95 -4.89 8.77
CA PHE A 373 -5.40 -3.88 9.67
C PHE A 373 -5.03 -2.60 8.94
N VAL A 374 -4.39 -2.73 7.76
CA VAL A 374 -3.98 -1.61 6.91
C VAL A 374 -5.18 -0.87 6.33
N LEU A 375 -6.07 -1.58 5.64
CA LEU A 375 -7.35 -1.04 5.14
C LEU A 375 -8.14 -0.41 6.28
N GLY A 376 -7.99 -0.98 7.45
CA GLY A 376 -8.71 -0.55 8.60
C GLY A 376 -8.27 0.72 9.28
N ARG A 377 -7.08 1.19 8.94
CA ARG A 377 -6.40 2.29 9.64
C ARG A 377 -6.33 2.03 11.14
N ILE A 378 -6.10 0.77 11.52
CA ILE A 378 -5.98 0.37 12.93
C ILE A 378 -4.67 0.86 13.51
N LEU A 379 -3.63 0.84 12.69
CA LEU A 379 -2.33 1.41 13.02
C LEU A 379 -2.43 2.94 12.88
N VAL A 380 -2.51 3.66 14.00
CA VAL A 380 -2.47 5.12 13.99
C VAL A 380 -1.02 5.54 14.18
N ALA A 381 -0.42 6.09 13.13
CA ALA A 381 0.87 6.76 13.22
C ALA A 381 0.65 8.26 13.45
N THR A 382 1.26 8.81 14.49
CA THR A 382 1.45 10.26 14.66
C THR A 382 2.83 10.66 14.19
N ASP A 383 3.05 11.92 13.79
CA ASP A 383 4.38 12.38 13.39
C ASP A 383 4.64 13.78 13.97
N PRO A 384 4.71 13.90 15.31
CA PRO A 384 4.82 15.21 15.97
C PRO A 384 6.08 15.98 15.55
N TYR A 385 7.12 15.28 15.12
CA TYR A 385 8.41 15.86 14.71
C TYR A 385 8.62 15.87 13.19
N VAL A 386 7.61 15.52 12.39
CA VAL A 386 7.68 15.46 10.91
C VAL A 386 8.80 14.51 10.40
N ILE A 387 9.27 13.59 11.24
CA ILE A 387 10.35 12.64 10.94
C ILE A 387 9.91 11.69 9.83
N LEU A 388 8.65 11.27 9.83
CA LEU A 388 8.15 10.32 8.84
C LEU A 388 8.11 10.93 7.44
N GLY A 389 7.90 12.25 7.36
CA GLY A 389 8.07 13.02 6.13
C GLY A 389 9.46 12.84 5.51
N HIS A 390 10.50 12.87 6.34
CA HIS A 390 11.90 12.72 5.93
C HIS A 390 12.27 11.26 5.68
N LEU A 391 11.81 10.34 6.51
CA LEU A 391 12.00 8.91 6.31
C LEU A 391 11.35 8.41 5.01
N GLY A 392 10.28 9.05 4.54
CA GLY A 392 9.72 8.76 3.21
C GLY A 392 10.72 9.01 2.06
N TRP A 393 11.54 10.06 2.16
CA TRP A 393 12.61 10.33 1.18
C TRP A 393 13.77 9.36 1.31
N TRP A 394 14.16 9.02 2.54
CA TRP A 394 15.12 7.95 2.78
C TRP A 394 14.63 6.61 2.20
N ALA A 395 13.36 6.26 2.40
CA ALA A 395 12.81 5.01 1.85
C ALA A 395 12.84 4.99 0.32
N LEU A 396 12.61 6.14 -0.34
CA LEU A 396 12.76 6.25 -1.79
C LEU A 396 14.24 6.10 -2.21
N PHE A 397 15.16 6.71 -1.48
CA PHE A 397 16.61 6.53 -1.69
C PHE A 397 17.00 5.06 -1.54
N ALA A 398 16.66 4.44 -0.41
CA ALA A 398 16.91 3.03 -0.15
C ALA A 398 16.31 2.12 -1.21
N TYR A 399 15.08 2.41 -1.66
CA TYR A 399 14.47 1.66 -2.76
C TYR A 399 15.36 1.67 -4.03
N VAL A 400 15.96 2.81 -4.38
CA VAL A 400 16.79 2.91 -5.60
C VAL A 400 18.25 2.46 -5.41
N THR A 401 18.78 2.43 -4.18
CA THR A 401 20.21 2.13 -3.90
C THR A 401 20.48 0.82 -3.18
N HIS A 402 19.50 0.18 -2.54
CA HIS A 402 19.77 -0.98 -1.68
C HIS A 402 20.49 -2.13 -2.40
N VAL A 403 20.12 -2.43 -3.65
CA VAL A 403 20.80 -3.46 -4.45
C VAL A 403 22.20 -3.01 -4.86
N MET A 404 22.39 -1.73 -5.18
CA MET A 404 23.72 -1.17 -5.48
C MET A 404 24.66 -1.41 -4.29
N PHE A 405 24.26 -1.06 -3.08
CA PHE A 405 25.09 -1.29 -1.89
C PHE A 405 25.26 -2.76 -1.54
N ALA A 406 24.20 -3.58 -1.68
CA ALA A 406 24.28 -5.02 -1.41
C ALA A 406 25.27 -5.74 -2.35
N ARG A 407 25.45 -5.24 -3.57
CA ARG A 407 26.42 -5.77 -4.55
C ARG A 407 27.84 -5.25 -4.34
N LEU A 408 27.98 -3.99 -3.93
CA LEU A 408 29.29 -3.36 -3.76
C LEU A 408 29.98 -3.69 -2.44
N LEU A 409 29.22 -4.04 -1.40
CA LEU A 409 29.72 -4.23 -0.04
C LEU A 409 29.46 -5.65 0.46
N PRO A 410 30.37 -6.22 1.27
CA PRO A 410 30.16 -7.53 1.88
C PRO A 410 28.96 -7.47 2.84
N SER A 411 28.24 -8.58 3.01
CA SER A 411 27.15 -8.67 4.00
C SER A 411 27.70 -8.54 5.44
N PRO A 412 27.09 -7.73 6.34
CA PRO A 412 25.88 -6.91 6.19
C PRO A 412 26.16 -5.42 5.85
N GLY A 413 27.36 -5.09 5.36
CA GLY A 413 27.83 -3.73 5.11
C GLY A 413 26.93 -2.90 4.19
N GLY A 414 26.30 -3.52 3.19
CA GLY A 414 25.34 -2.83 2.32
C GLY A 414 24.17 -2.23 3.09
N ALA A 415 23.53 -3.02 3.95
CA ALA A 415 22.43 -2.57 4.81
C ALA A 415 22.89 -1.54 5.84
N ILE A 416 24.07 -1.72 6.44
CA ILE A 416 24.63 -0.77 7.41
C ILE A 416 24.78 0.61 6.75
N VAL A 417 25.39 0.67 5.56
CA VAL A 417 25.57 1.93 4.83
C VAL A 417 24.22 2.56 4.51
N GLU A 418 23.24 1.79 4.03
CA GLU A 418 21.89 2.27 3.73
C GLU A 418 21.20 2.89 4.97
N PHE A 419 21.31 2.26 6.14
CA PHE A 419 20.74 2.79 7.39
C PHE A 419 21.52 3.99 7.94
N LEU A 420 22.84 4.08 7.71
CA LEU A 420 23.64 5.25 8.09
C LEU A 420 23.25 6.52 7.33
N PHE A 421 22.51 6.42 6.23
CA PHE A 421 21.93 7.59 5.56
C PHE A 421 20.68 8.14 6.28
N ILE A 422 20.00 7.40 7.17
CA ILE A 422 18.80 7.88 7.89
C ILE A 422 19.07 9.22 8.60
N PRO A 423 20.14 9.37 9.42
CA PRO A 423 20.47 10.65 10.04
C PRO A 423 20.59 11.80 9.04
N ILE A 424 21.13 11.57 7.84
CA ILE A 424 21.27 12.62 6.82
C ILE A 424 19.90 13.11 6.37
N PHE A 425 18.97 12.19 6.08
CA PHE A 425 17.62 12.57 5.66
C PHE A 425 16.79 13.21 6.77
N VAL A 426 16.98 12.80 8.04
CA VAL A 426 16.21 13.33 9.18
C VAL A 426 16.79 14.65 9.69
N TYR A 427 18.10 14.75 9.92
CA TYR A 427 18.71 15.92 10.56
C TYR A 427 19.00 17.06 9.59
N TYR A 428 19.39 16.80 8.34
CA TYR A 428 19.80 17.87 7.41
C TYR A 428 18.64 18.84 7.08
N PRO A 429 17.42 18.37 6.74
CA PRO A 429 16.30 19.27 6.49
C PRO A 429 15.83 19.98 7.76
N HIS A 430 15.88 19.29 8.91
CA HIS A 430 15.53 19.89 10.20
C HIS A 430 16.48 21.06 10.53
N ALA A 431 17.80 20.84 10.42
CA ALA A 431 18.80 21.87 10.61
C ALA A 431 18.62 23.05 9.64
N LEU A 432 18.33 22.77 8.36
CA LEU A 432 18.04 23.82 7.38
C LEU A 432 16.78 24.63 7.71
N SER A 433 15.72 23.97 8.22
CA SER A 433 14.50 24.67 8.62
C SER A 433 14.72 25.60 9.81
N LEU A 434 15.55 25.19 10.77
CA LEU A 434 15.91 26.04 11.92
C LEU A 434 16.67 27.28 11.46
N VAL A 435 17.61 27.12 10.53
CA VAL A 435 18.40 28.24 9.96
C VAL A 435 17.54 29.19 9.11
N GLN A 436 16.49 28.69 8.43
CA GLN A 436 15.59 29.52 7.62
C GLN A 436 14.57 30.30 8.45
N ASP A 437 14.07 29.72 9.54
CA ASP A 437 13.18 30.39 10.48
C ASP A 437 13.90 31.61 11.14
N GLU A 438 15.21 31.51 11.39
CA GLU A 438 16.03 32.65 11.87
C GLU A 438 16.22 33.77 10.83
N LYS A 439 16.18 33.44 9.53
CA LYS A 439 16.46 34.39 8.44
C LYS A 439 15.20 34.95 7.77
N GLY A 440 14.01 34.63 8.28
CA GLY A 440 12.74 35.16 7.77
C GLY A 440 12.45 34.82 6.30
N GLY A 441 13.10 33.78 5.75
CA GLY A 441 13.13 33.55 4.31
C GLY A 441 13.14 32.07 3.94
N PHE A 442 12.12 31.67 3.19
CA PHE A 442 11.87 30.34 2.60
C PHE A 442 11.11 29.36 3.50
N GLN A 443 9.80 29.29 3.32
CA GLN A 443 8.99 28.19 3.83
C GLN A 443 9.07 27.01 2.86
N TRP A 444 9.54 25.86 3.35
CA TRP A 444 9.50 24.64 2.57
C TRP A 444 8.06 24.27 2.17
N PRO A 445 7.84 23.75 0.94
CA PRO A 445 6.50 23.49 0.41
C PRO A 445 5.67 22.49 1.21
N TRP A 446 6.26 21.72 2.13
CA TRP A 446 5.55 20.80 3.02
C TRP A 446 4.98 21.43 4.30
N ARG A 447 5.39 22.66 4.69
CA ARG A 447 4.83 23.32 5.89
C ARG A 447 3.42 23.88 5.69
N LYS A 448 2.97 24.10 4.44
CA LYS A 448 1.58 24.45 4.15
C LYS A 448 0.72 23.18 4.10
N ALA A 449 0.58 22.49 5.23
CA ALA A 449 -0.48 21.50 5.36
C ALA A 449 -1.82 22.26 5.33
N PRO A 450 -2.66 22.06 4.31
CA PRO A 450 -3.93 22.78 4.21
C PRO A 450 -4.82 22.38 5.38
N GLY A 451 -5.16 23.33 6.25
CA GLY A 451 -6.12 23.14 7.34
C GLY A 451 -5.54 23.10 8.75
N VAL A 452 -4.22 23.15 8.94
CA VAL A 452 -3.66 23.54 10.23
C VAL A 452 -3.69 25.06 10.24
N ALA A 453 -4.75 25.65 10.80
CA ALA A 453 -4.73 27.07 11.16
C ALA A 453 -3.44 27.32 11.95
N ASP A 454 -2.83 28.50 11.79
CA ASP A 454 -1.64 28.97 12.52
C ASP A 454 -1.91 29.06 14.04
N SER A 455 -2.33 27.97 14.65
CA SER A 455 -2.22 27.71 16.07
C SER A 455 -0.72 27.66 16.31
N LYS A 456 -0.20 28.78 16.81
CA LYS A 456 1.11 28.78 17.45
C LYS A 456 1.15 27.56 18.37
N PRO A 457 2.20 26.72 18.31
CA PRO A 457 2.37 25.70 19.33
C PRO A 457 2.25 26.39 20.70
N PRO A 458 1.51 25.81 21.67
CA PRO A 458 1.40 26.39 23.00
C PRO A 458 2.81 26.72 23.50
N ALA A 459 3.00 27.94 23.99
CA ALA A 459 4.30 28.49 24.40
C ALA A 459 4.97 27.66 25.52
N ASP A 460 4.21 26.73 26.08
CA ASP A 460 4.42 25.84 27.19
C ASP A 460 4.86 24.41 26.75
N ALA A 461 4.84 24.09 25.44
CA ALA A 461 5.33 22.79 24.94
C ALA A 461 6.86 22.66 24.94
N TYR A 462 7.59 23.77 25.07
CA TYR A 462 9.02 23.77 25.38
C TYR A 462 9.20 24.01 26.87
N GLY A 463 8.93 22.97 27.66
CA GLY A 463 9.28 22.93 29.06
C GLY A 463 10.75 23.33 29.22
N THR A 464 10.95 24.50 29.80
CA THR A 464 12.27 25.01 30.18
C THR A 464 12.87 24.02 31.17
N PHE A 465 13.90 23.27 30.75
CA PHE A 465 14.81 22.59 31.67
C PHE A 465 15.66 23.67 32.38
N ALA A 466 15.01 24.43 33.25
CA ALA A 466 15.63 25.41 34.13
C ALA A 466 15.21 25.06 35.56
N GLY A 467 15.90 24.09 36.17
CA GLY A 467 15.51 23.65 37.50
C GLY A 467 16.26 22.46 38.09
N VAL A 468 17.58 22.36 37.90
CA VAL A 468 18.43 21.58 38.82
C VAL A 468 19.58 22.48 39.27
N LYS A 469 19.32 23.16 40.40
CA LYS A 469 20.34 23.65 41.32
C LYS A 469 19.98 23.10 42.70
N ALA A 470 20.73 22.08 43.11
CA ALA A 470 21.25 21.89 44.46
C ALA A 470 22.51 21.04 44.31
#